data_AF-A0A494Y0N9-F1
#
_entry.id   AF-A0A494Y0N9-F1
#
_cell.length_a   1.000
_cell.length_b   1.000
_cell.length_c   1.000
_cell.angle_alpha   90.00
_cell.angle_beta   90.00
_cell.angle_gamma   90.00
#
_symmetry.space_group_name_H-M   'P 1'
#
loop_
_entity.id
_entity.type
_entity.pdbx_description
1 polymer ?
#
loop_
_entity_poly.entity_id
_entity_poly.type
_entity_poly.pdbx_seq_one_letter_code
_entity_poly.pdbx_strand_id
1 'polypeptide(L)'
;MSPRAACALLRVSIEKLCNVLKAEGHSLNDKIGDLVRRGLPEQTKQSLDAVRVIGNNAVHPGVMSNDDVAEVSTILFALVNYIVDDRITRPKMAAQVFASLPPGALKAIEKRDNGKAEGSK
;
A
#
# COMPACT_ATOMS: atom_id res chain seq x y z
N MET A 1 25.03 -2.75 6.52
CA MET A 1 24.13 -1.96 5.65
C MET A 1 24.30 -0.49 6.02
N SER A 2 24.59 0.39 5.07
CA SER A 2 24.57 1.83 5.37
C SER A 2 23.13 2.35 5.36
N PRO A 3 22.79 3.39 6.15
CA PRO A 3 21.45 3.99 6.13
C PRO A 3 20.97 4.41 4.74
N ARG A 4 21.88 4.94 3.90
CA ARG A 4 21.55 5.31 2.51
C ARG A 4 21.15 4.10 1.67
N ALA A 5 21.89 3.00 1.80
CA ALA A 5 21.54 1.75 1.11
C ALA A 5 20.18 1.22 1.58
N ALA A 6 19.85 1.35 2.87
CA ALA A 6 18.54 0.96 3.39
C ALA A 6 17.40 1.77 2.75
N CYS A 7 17.52 3.10 2.68
CA CYS A 7 16.52 3.96 2.02
C CYS A 7 16.36 3.62 0.52
N ALA A 8 17.47 3.39 -0.19
CA ALA A 8 17.43 2.95 -1.59
C ALA A 8 16.65 1.64 -1.75
N LEU A 9 16.93 0.66 -0.88
CA LEU A 9 16.25 -0.63 -0.90
C LEU A 9 14.77 -0.50 -0.56
N LEU A 10 14.39 0.34 0.40
CA LEU A 10 12.98 0.59 0.72
C LEU A 10 12.25 1.22 -0.46
N ARG A 11 12.91 2.13 -1.18
CA ARG A 11 12.35 2.71 -2.40
C ARG A 11 12.14 1.67 -3.50
N VAL A 12 13.10 0.78 -3.72
CA VAL A 12 12.95 -0.34 -4.66
C VAL A 12 11.86 -1.32 -4.19
N SER A 13 11.74 -1.50 -2.87
CA SER A 13 10.76 -2.42 -2.27
C SER A 13 9.33 -1.95 -2.51
N ILE A 14 9.03 -0.66 -2.36
CA ILE A 14 7.69 -0.14 -2.68
C ILE A 14 7.37 -0.23 -4.18
N GLU A 15 8.38 -0.16 -5.05
CA GLU A 15 8.17 -0.33 -6.48
C GLU A 15 7.75 -1.74 -6.84
N LYS A 16 8.43 -2.73 -6.24
CA LYS A 16 8.05 -4.14 -6.37
C LYS A 16 6.68 -4.40 -5.73
N LEU A 17 6.38 -3.75 -4.61
CA LEU A 17 5.07 -3.85 -3.96
C LEU A 17 3.95 -3.34 -4.86
N CYS A 18 4.13 -2.18 -5.52
CA CYS A 18 3.16 -1.70 -6.50
C CYS A 18 2.92 -2.70 -7.64
N ASN A 19 3.95 -3.41 -8.11
CA ASN A 19 3.79 -4.48 -9.09
C ASN A 19 2.98 -5.66 -8.54
N VAL A 20 3.21 -6.06 -7.28
CA VAL A 20 2.41 -7.10 -6.60
C VAL A 20 0.94 -6.70 -6.49
N LEU A 21 0.66 -5.41 -6.26
CA LEU A 21 -0.68 -4.84 -6.26
C LEU A 21 -1.27 -4.68 -7.68
N LYS A 22 -0.54 -5.13 -8.70
CA LYS A 22 -0.89 -5.03 -10.13
C LYS A 22 -1.11 -3.59 -10.57
N ALA A 23 -0.33 -2.65 -10.05
CA ALA A 23 -0.41 -1.25 -10.45
C ALA A 23 0.15 -1.07 -11.87
N GLU A 24 -0.54 -0.30 -12.69
CA GLU A 24 -0.11 0.03 -14.05
C GLU A 24 0.64 1.37 -14.09
N GLY A 25 1.63 1.50 -14.96
CA GLY A 25 2.39 2.74 -15.13
C GLY A 25 3.89 2.54 -15.34
N HIS A 26 4.55 3.55 -15.92
CA HIS A 26 5.96 3.48 -16.24
C HIS A 26 6.84 3.83 -15.04
N SER A 27 6.51 4.91 -14.33
CA SER A 27 7.20 5.32 -13.10
C SER A 27 6.45 4.88 -11.84
N LEU A 28 7.11 4.91 -10.67
CA LEU A 28 6.40 4.68 -9.41
C LEU A 28 5.29 5.71 -9.19
N ASN A 29 5.51 6.97 -9.59
CA ASN A 29 4.49 8.01 -9.46
C ASN A 29 3.22 7.63 -10.23
N ASP A 30 3.38 7.10 -11.44
CA ASP A 30 2.25 6.64 -12.27
C ASP A 30 1.54 5.45 -11.62
N LYS A 31 2.30 4.50 -11.09
CA LYS A 31 1.77 3.33 -10.37
C LYS A 31 0.98 3.71 -9.13
N ILE A 32 1.45 4.70 -8.35
CA ILE A 32 0.70 5.24 -7.22
C ILE A 32 -0.60 5.88 -7.74
N GLY A 33 -0.52 6.67 -8.82
CA GLY A 33 -1.69 7.28 -9.46
C GLY A 33 -2.73 6.26 -9.96
N ASP A 34 -2.30 5.12 -10.50
CA ASP A 34 -3.18 3.99 -10.84
C ASP A 34 -3.89 3.42 -9.61
N LEU A 35 -3.14 3.13 -8.55
CA LEU A 35 -3.72 2.60 -7.32
C LEU A 35 -4.73 3.57 -6.70
N VAL A 36 -4.46 4.87 -6.72
CA VAL A 36 -5.40 5.90 -6.25
C VAL A 36 -6.70 5.88 -7.05
N ARG A 37 -6.63 5.81 -8.39
CA ARG A 37 -7.83 5.68 -9.25
C ARG A 37 -8.63 4.41 -8.94
N ARG A 38 -7.98 3.37 -8.43
CA ARG A 38 -8.60 2.10 -8.01
C ARG A 38 -9.09 2.10 -6.55
N GLY A 39 -9.12 3.26 -5.90
CA GLY A 39 -9.65 3.41 -4.55
C GLY A 39 -8.65 3.11 -3.43
N LEU A 40 -7.35 3.37 -3.66
CA LEU A 40 -6.36 3.29 -2.59
C LEU A 40 -6.71 4.27 -1.45
N PRO A 41 -6.70 3.84 -0.17
CA PRO A 41 -6.92 4.74 0.96
C PRO A 41 -5.92 5.90 1.00
N GLU A 42 -6.38 7.08 1.43
CA GLU A 42 -5.55 8.30 1.43
C GLU A 42 -4.28 8.14 2.29
N GLN A 43 -4.39 7.51 3.46
CA GLN A 43 -3.24 7.27 4.34
C GLN A 43 -2.19 6.36 3.69
N THR A 44 -2.64 5.36 2.91
CA THR A 44 -1.74 4.44 2.20
C THR A 44 -1.06 5.13 1.02
N LYS A 45 -1.78 5.99 0.30
CA LYS A 45 -1.19 6.88 -0.73
C LYS A 45 -0.12 7.79 -0.12
N GLN A 46 -0.43 8.49 0.96
CA GLN A 46 0.52 9.38 1.64
C GLN A 46 1.78 8.65 2.08
N SER A 47 1.62 7.43 2.59
CA SER A 47 2.74 6.56 2.96
C SER A 47 3.61 6.19 1.75
N LEU A 48 3.01 5.80 0.63
CA LEU A 48 3.73 5.48 -0.61
C LEU A 48 4.48 6.69 -1.17
N ASP A 49 3.85 7.85 -1.20
CA ASP A 49 4.46 9.09 -1.68
C ASP A 49 5.61 9.56 -0.77
N ALA A 50 5.45 9.44 0.55
CA ALA A 50 6.52 9.75 1.50
C ALA A 50 7.74 8.87 1.26
N VAL A 51 7.56 7.54 1.16
CA VAL A 51 8.68 6.62 0.88
C VAL A 51 9.30 6.89 -0.49
N ARG A 52 8.49 7.27 -1.50
CA ARG A 52 8.98 7.65 -2.84
C ARG A 52 9.91 8.85 -2.79
N VAL A 53 9.45 9.95 -2.20
CA VAL A 53 10.16 11.23 -2.19
C VAL A 53 11.38 11.17 -1.28
N ILE A 54 11.17 10.71 -0.04
CA ILE A 54 12.22 10.68 0.97
C ILE A 54 13.29 9.65 0.62
N GLY A 55 12.89 8.46 0.15
CA GLY A 55 13.81 7.42 -0.28
C GLY A 55 14.69 7.85 -1.46
N ASN A 56 14.15 8.65 -2.38
CA ASN A 56 14.93 9.24 -3.48
C ASN A 56 15.90 10.32 -2.98
N ASN A 57 15.48 11.18 -2.06
CA ASN A 57 16.32 12.24 -1.51
C ASN A 57 17.48 11.68 -0.66
N ALA A 58 17.25 10.58 0.06
CA ALA A 58 18.25 9.97 0.95
C ALA A 58 19.47 9.39 0.23
N VAL A 59 19.35 9.07 -1.06
CA VAL A 59 20.45 8.48 -1.84
C VAL A 59 21.35 9.54 -2.50
N HIS A 60 20.92 10.79 -2.58
CA HIS A 60 21.70 11.87 -3.19
C HIS A 60 22.63 12.54 -2.15
N PRO A 61 23.95 12.59 -2.41
CA PRO A 61 24.90 13.27 -1.52
C PRO A 61 24.54 14.76 -1.33
N GLY A 62 24.67 15.27 -0.09
CA GLY A 62 24.45 16.68 0.24
C GLY A 62 23.00 17.07 0.55
N VAL A 63 22.03 16.16 0.40
CA VAL A 63 20.60 16.43 0.72
C VAL A 63 20.26 16.15 2.19
N MET A 64 20.88 15.14 2.79
CA MET A 64 20.71 14.77 4.20
C MET A 64 22.04 14.34 4.82
N SER A 65 22.21 14.63 6.11
CA SER A 65 23.35 14.13 6.89
C SER A 65 23.24 12.61 7.10
N ASN A 66 24.32 11.95 7.53
CA ASN A 66 24.28 10.50 7.76
C ASN A 66 23.31 10.10 8.88
N ASP A 67 23.23 10.94 9.92
CA ASP A 67 22.39 10.70 11.10
C ASP A 67 20.91 10.84 10.73
N ASP A 68 20.57 11.86 9.94
CA ASP A 68 19.20 12.06 9.42
C ASP A 68 18.74 10.85 8.60
N VAL A 69 19.61 10.31 7.75
CA VAL A 69 19.26 9.14 6.92
C VAL A 69 18.99 7.91 7.78
N ALA A 70 19.70 7.73 8.89
CA ALA A 70 19.47 6.61 9.80
C ALA A 70 18.07 6.68 10.44
N GLU A 71 17.70 7.84 10.98
CA GLU A 71 16.37 8.05 11.55
C GLU A 71 15.27 7.88 10.51
N VAL A 72 15.43 8.54 9.36
CA VAL A 72 14.50 8.46 8.23
C VAL A 72 14.30 7.02 7.76
N SER A 73 15.37 6.22 7.65
CA SER A 73 15.27 4.82 7.19
C SER A 73 14.35 3.97 8.08
N THR A 74 14.35 4.24 9.38
CA THR A 74 13.47 3.56 10.35
C THR A 74 12.01 3.93 10.14
N ILE A 75 11.73 5.23 9.94
CA ILE A 75 10.38 5.72 9.66
C ILE A 75 9.85 5.14 8.33
N LEU A 76 10.68 5.13 7.28
CA LEU A 76 10.30 4.56 5.99
C LEU A 76 9.98 3.07 6.09
N PHE A 77 10.69 2.32 6.94
CA PHE A 77 10.38 0.91 7.20
C PHE A 77 8.99 0.73 7.83
N ALA A 78 8.64 1.57 8.81
CA ALA A 78 7.32 1.56 9.42
C ALA A 78 6.20 1.86 8.40
N LEU A 79 6.42 2.82 7.49
CA LEU A 79 5.48 3.12 6.41
C LEU A 79 5.32 1.94 5.44
N VAL A 80 6.40 1.26 5.07
CA VAL A 80 6.32 0.05 4.23
C VAL A 80 5.49 -1.04 4.91
N ASN A 81 5.71 -1.29 6.21
CA ASN A 81 4.91 -2.25 6.96
C ASN A 81 3.43 -1.87 7.00
N TYR A 82 3.13 -0.59 7.20
CA TYR A 82 1.77 -0.08 7.17
C TYR A 82 1.09 -0.35 5.81
N ILE A 83 1.78 -0.08 4.69
CA ILE A 83 1.24 -0.31 3.34
C ILE A 83 0.97 -1.81 3.12
N VAL A 84 1.89 -2.68 3.54
CA VAL A 84 1.73 -4.14 3.44
C VAL A 84 0.55 -4.61 4.29
N ASP A 85 0.42 -4.10 5.50
CA ASP A 85 -0.69 -4.46 6.39
C ASP A 85 -2.04 -4.06 5.77
N ASP A 86 -2.17 -2.81 5.31
CA ASP A 86 -3.40 -2.28 4.72
C ASP A 86 -3.77 -2.96 3.39
N ARG A 87 -2.79 -3.21 2.51
CA ARG A 87 -3.08 -3.68 1.14
C ARG A 87 -3.01 -5.19 0.96
N ILE A 88 -2.37 -5.90 1.87
CA ILE A 88 -2.14 -7.35 1.73
C ILE A 88 -2.67 -8.10 2.95
N THR A 89 -2.21 -7.77 4.16
CA THR A 89 -2.53 -8.56 5.35
C THR A 89 -4.01 -8.47 5.72
N ARG A 90 -4.54 -7.25 5.91
CA ARG A 90 -5.95 -7.04 6.30
C ARG A 90 -6.94 -7.58 5.27
N PRO A 91 -6.79 -7.34 3.95
CA PRO A 91 -7.72 -7.89 2.97
C PRO A 91 -7.71 -9.42 2.94
N LYS A 92 -6.53 -10.06 3.04
CA LYS A 92 -6.43 -11.52 3.11
C LYS A 92 -7.10 -12.08 4.36
N MET A 93 -6.85 -11.47 5.51
CA MET A 93 -7.47 -11.90 6.77
C MET A 93 -8.99 -11.77 6.71
N ALA A 94 -9.52 -10.65 6.23
CA ALA A 94 -10.95 -10.44 6.08
C ALA A 94 -11.58 -11.48 5.13
N ALA A 95 -10.94 -11.74 3.97
CA ALA A 95 -11.41 -12.74 3.02
C ALA A 95 -11.41 -14.16 3.60
N GLN A 96 -10.38 -14.53 4.36
CA GLN A 96 -10.30 -15.85 5.02
C GLN A 96 -11.40 -16.03 6.07
N VAL A 97 -11.60 -15.03 6.93
CA VAL A 97 -12.66 -15.07 7.94
C VAL A 97 -14.04 -15.11 7.28
N PHE A 98 -14.28 -14.29 6.26
CA PHE A 98 -15.54 -14.30 5.52
C PHE A 98 -15.81 -15.65 4.85
N ALA A 99 -14.79 -16.26 4.24
CA ALA A 99 -14.90 -17.58 3.62
C ALA A 99 -15.19 -18.70 4.63
N SER A 100 -14.91 -18.49 5.92
CA SER A 100 -15.20 -19.47 6.99
C SER A 100 -16.64 -19.41 7.51
N LEU A 101 -17.45 -18.45 7.06
CA LEU A 101 -18.84 -18.30 7.51
C LEU A 101 -19.73 -19.46 7.03
N PRO A 102 -20.75 -19.86 7.81
CA PRO A 102 -21.69 -20.90 7.40
C PRO A 102 -22.43 -20.56 6.09
N PRO A 103 -22.76 -21.56 5.24
CA PRO A 103 -23.42 -21.32 3.96
C PRO A 103 -24.75 -20.54 4.06
N GLY A 104 -25.51 -20.74 5.14
CA GLY A 104 -26.75 -20.01 5.38
C GLY A 104 -26.52 -18.50 5.60
N ALA A 105 -25.46 -18.13 6.32
CA ALA A 105 -25.09 -16.74 6.55
C ALA A 105 -24.60 -16.08 5.25
N LEU A 106 -23.79 -16.80 4.46
CA LEU A 106 -23.33 -16.31 3.15
C LEU A 106 -24.50 -16.04 2.19
N LYS A 107 -25.48 -16.96 2.10
CA LYS A 107 -26.70 -16.76 1.30
C LYS A 107 -27.53 -15.57 1.76
N ALA A 108 -27.64 -15.34 3.08
CA ALA A 108 -28.36 -14.20 3.61
C ALA A 108 -27.67 -12.87 3.27
N ILE A 109 -26.34 -12.83 3.32
CA ILE A 109 -25.54 -11.67 2.91
C ILE A 109 -25.69 -11.40 1.42
N GLU A 110 -25.58 -12.43 0.58
CA GLU A 110 -25.77 -12.31 -0.87
C GLU A 110 -27.16 -11.78 -1.22
N LYS A 111 -28.21 -12.29 -0.55
CA LYS A 111 -29.58 -11.78 -0.73
C LYS A 111 -29.71 -10.31 -0.32
N ARG A 112 -29.06 -9.89 0.77
CA ARG A 112 -29.04 -8.48 1.22
C ARG A 112 -28.38 -7.58 0.18
N ASP A 113 -27.25 -8.00 -0.37
CA ASP A 113 -26.45 -7.19 -1.29
C ASP A 113 -27.08 -7.11 -2.69
N ASN A 114 -27.72 -8.20 -3.15
CA ASN A 114 -28.44 -8.25 -4.43
C ASN A 114 -29.87 -7.67 -4.36
N GLY A 115 -30.46 -7.55 -3.17
CA GLY A 115 -31.85 -7.09 -2.97
C GLY A 115 -32.10 -5.59 -3.17
N LYS A 116 -31.16 -4.81 -3.72
CA LYS A 116 -31.30 -3.37 -3.96
C LYS A 116 -31.54 -2.97 -5.43
N ALA A 117 -31.84 -3.91 -6.32
CA ALA A 117 -32.02 -3.64 -7.75
C ALA A 117 -33.49 -3.55 -8.25
N GLU A 118 -34.49 -3.45 -7.36
CA GLU A 118 -35.89 -3.24 -7.75
C GLU A 118 -36.50 -2.07 -6.98
N GLY A 119 -36.23 -0.86 -7.46
CA GLY A 119 -36.66 0.38 -6.82
C GLY A 119 -36.45 1.59 -7.71
N SER A 120 -36.85 1.50 -8.98
CA SER A 120 -37.10 2.66 -9.82
C SER A 120 -38.45 2.47 -10.48
N LYS A 121 -39.47 3.06 -9.85
CA LYS A 121 -40.73 3.41 -10.52
C LYS A 121 -40.48 4.58 -11.46
#